data_AF-A0A5R2NCL5-F1
#
_entry.id   AF-A0A5R2NCL5-F1
#
_cell.length_a   1.000
_cell.length_b   1.000
_cell.length_c   1.000
_cell.angle_alpha   90.00
_cell.angle_beta   90.00
_cell.angle_gamma   90.00
#
_symmetry.space_group_name_H-M   'P 1'
#
loop_
_entity.id
_entity.type
_entity.pdbx_description
1 polymer ?
#
loop_
_entity_poly.entity_id
_entity_poly.type
_entity_poly.pdbx_seq_one_letter_code
_entity_poly.pdbx_strand_id
1 'polypeptide(L)'
;MPVSIAPIENGEPGLSVREKINLLIAGAAAGSLGSVSPEELASMFDHDPPAVPSGLVMDSAVADGATVLTIAWDFNSETDFLYYDLQIKEGSGEWVGIQTSAETYTLAVKPNVTYSAKIRAVDKSGNASIYCAVVTHTTARDTIPPAMPIGFHSNAGLDSIWLTWVANTEADLARYEIYESASSTTPLDSATPSHATLPNSFV
;
A
#
# COMPACT_ATOMS: atom_id res chain seq x y z
N MET A 1 -7.51 -7.07 -56.41
CA MET A 1 -8.55 -6.87 -55.39
C MET A 1 -7.93 -6.07 -54.27
N PRO A 2 -8.67 -5.17 -53.59
CA PRO A 2 -8.14 -4.50 -52.41
C PRO A 2 -7.73 -5.53 -51.36
N VAL A 3 -6.56 -5.34 -50.75
CA VAL A 3 -6.09 -6.20 -49.67
C VAL A 3 -6.91 -5.88 -48.43
N SER A 4 -7.67 -6.85 -47.92
CA SER A 4 -8.39 -6.73 -46.66
C SER A 4 -7.49 -7.23 -45.53
N ILE A 5 -7.32 -6.42 -44.48
CA ILE A 5 -6.53 -6.75 -43.29
C ILE A 5 -7.50 -6.73 -42.10
N ALA A 6 -7.52 -7.80 -41.31
CA ALA A 6 -8.30 -7.82 -40.09
C ALA A 6 -7.74 -6.80 -39.08
N PRO A 7 -8.60 -6.10 -38.31
CA PRO A 7 -8.17 -5.24 -37.20
C PRO A 7 -7.11 -5.91 -36.32
N ILE A 8 -6.14 -5.17 -35.78
CA ILE A 8 -5.26 -5.73 -34.76
C ILE A 8 -6.11 -5.89 -33.49
N GLU A 9 -6.27 -7.13 -33.04
CA GLU A 9 -7.08 -7.43 -31.86
C GLU A 9 -6.27 -7.18 -30.60
N ASN A 10 -6.93 -6.79 -29.51
CA ASN A 10 -6.24 -6.52 -28.26
C ASN A 10 -5.59 -7.79 -27.70
N GLY A 11 -4.33 -7.69 -27.27
CA GLY A 11 -3.54 -8.84 -26.82
C GLY A 11 -3.05 -9.77 -27.94
N GLU A 12 -3.15 -9.38 -29.21
CA GLU A 12 -2.59 -10.17 -30.31
C GLU A 12 -1.07 -10.37 -30.15
N PRO A 13 -0.54 -11.57 -30.47
CA PRO A 13 0.88 -11.80 -30.48
C PRO A 13 1.59 -10.82 -31.42
N GLY A 14 2.76 -10.31 -31.02
CA GLY A 14 3.53 -9.36 -31.83
C GLY A 14 3.89 -9.87 -33.24
N LEU A 15 3.89 -11.19 -33.45
CA LEU A 15 4.01 -11.79 -34.79
C LEU A 15 2.80 -11.48 -35.68
N SER A 16 1.57 -11.62 -35.15
CA SER A 16 0.35 -11.30 -35.89
C SER A 16 0.29 -9.81 -36.23
N VAL A 17 0.60 -8.95 -35.25
CA VAL A 17 0.70 -7.49 -35.44
C VAL A 17 1.68 -7.15 -36.56
N ARG A 18 2.86 -7.79 -36.55
CA ARG A 18 3.91 -7.56 -37.55
C ARG A 18 3.52 -8.08 -38.93
N GLU A 19 2.81 -9.20 -39.03
CA GLU A 19 2.27 -9.71 -40.29
C GLU A 19 1.24 -8.75 -40.88
N LYS A 20 0.31 -8.24 -40.06
CA LYS A 20 -0.69 -7.24 -40.47
C LYS A 20 -0.05 -5.93 -40.94
N ILE A 21 0.97 -5.44 -40.24
CA ILE A 21 1.74 -4.25 -40.66
C ILE A 21 2.49 -4.51 -41.98
N ASN A 22 3.14 -5.67 -42.13
CA ASN A 22 3.84 -6.02 -43.36
C ASN A 22 2.89 -6.10 -44.56
N LEU A 23 1.68 -6.64 -44.37
CA LEU A 23 0.61 -6.66 -45.37
C LEU A 23 0.20 -5.24 -45.79
N LEU A 24 0.09 -4.32 -44.83
CA LEU A 24 -0.21 -2.91 -45.12
C LEU A 24 0.92 -2.26 -45.94
N ILE A 25 2.18 -2.44 -45.55
CA ILE A 25 3.33 -1.88 -46.27
C ILE A 25 3.42 -2.46 -47.70
N ALA A 26 3.26 -3.78 -47.85
CA ALA A 26 3.31 -4.44 -49.14
C ALA A 26 2.17 -4.00 -50.06
N GLY A 27 0.96 -3.87 -49.53
CA GLY A 27 -0.20 -3.39 -50.27
C GLY A 27 -0.08 -1.92 -50.69
N ALA A 28 0.55 -1.07 -49.86
CA ALA A 28 0.85 0.32 -50.21
C ALA A 28 1.87 0.41 -51.34
N ALA A 29 2.96 -0.37 -51.26
CA ALA A 29 3.99 -0.44 -52.29
C ALA A 29 3.47 -0.99 -53.62
N ALA A 30 2.52 -1.92 -53.59
CA ALA A 30 1.90 -2.52 -54.77
C ALA A 30 0.76 -1.67 -55.37
N GLY A 31 0.37 -0.55 -54.73
CA GLY A 31 -0.79 0.25 -55.11
C GLY A 31 -2.13 -0.49 -54.97
N SER A 32 -2.15 -1.61 -54.25
CA SER A 32 -3.29 -2.52 -54.14
C SER A 32 -4.15 -2.27 -52.91
N LEU A 33 -3.77 -1.34 -52.04
CA LEU A 33 -4.60 -0.93 -50.88
C LEU A 33 -5.78 -0.04 -51.28
N GLY A 34 -5.78 0.60 -52.45
CA GLY A 34 -6.75 1.66 -52.74
C GLY A 34 -6.53 2.88 -51.83
N SER A 35 -7.60 3.65 -51.55
CA SER A 35 -7.58 4.71 -50.53
C SER A 35 -7.94 4.12 -49.17
N VAL A 36 -7.01 4.11 -48.22
CA VAL A 36 -7.30 3.78 -46.82
C VAL A 36 -7.86 5.04 -46.15
N SER A 37 -9.07 4.98 -45.61
CA SER A 37 -9.65 6.11 -44.88
C SER A 37 -9.00 6.25 -43.49
N PRO A 38 -9.05 7.45 -42.88
CA PRO A 38 -8.63 7.61 -41.48
C PRO A 38 -9.38 6.68 -40.51
N GLU A 39 -10.62 6.31 -40.83
CA GLU A 39 -11.46 5.42 -40.02
C GLU A 39 -10.98 3.97 -40.11
N GLU A 40 -10.59 3.52 -41.30
CA GLU A 40 -10.00 2.19 -41.51
C GLU A 40 -8.67 2.05 -40.78
N LEU A 41 -7.82 3.09 -40.81
CA LEU A 41 -6.57 3.11 -40.06
C LEU A 41 -6.79 3.14 -38.55
N ALA A 42 -7.80 3.88 -38.07
CA ALA A 42 -8.15 3.93 -36.66
C ALA A 42 -8.66 2.58 -36.13
N SER A 43 -9.44 1.85 -36.93
CA SER A 43 -9.94 0.51 -36.57
C SER A 43 -8.84 -0.56 -36.46
N MET A 44 -7.62 -0.26 -36.90
CA MET A 44 -6.49 -1.17 -36.74
C MET A 44 -5.89 -1.16 -35.34
N PHE A 45 -6.31 -0.25 -34.45
CA PHE A 45 -5.79 -0.17 -33.09
C PHE A 45 -6.92 -0.33 -32.09
N ASP A 46 -6.60 -1.00 -30.99
CA ASP A 46 -7.51 -1.10 -29.87
C ASP A 46 -7.60 0.23 -29.12
N HIS A 47 -8.85 0.63 -28.84
CA HIS A 47 -9.22 1.85 -28.14
C HIS A 47 -10.16 1.59 -26.97
N ASP A 48 -10.48 0.34 -26.68
CA ASP A 48 -11.40 -0.04 -25.62
C ASP A 48 -10.61 -0.15 -24.30
N PRO A 49 -10.80 0.77 -23.34
CA PRO A 49 -10.11 0.68 -22.07
C PRO A 49 -10.65 -0.48 -21.22
N PRO A 50 -9.83 -1.01 -20.30
CA PRO A 50 -10.30 -1.99 -19.33
C PRO A 50 -11.48 -1.47 -18.49
N ALA A 51 -12.22 -2.42 -17.93
CA ALA A 51 -13.16 -2.18 -16.85
C ALA A 51 -12.47 -1.49 -15.66
N VAL A 52 -13.19 -0.53 -15.08
CA VAL A 52 -12.76 0.16 -13.86
C VAL A 52 -12.65 -0.87 -12.73
N PRO A 53 -11.51 -0.94 -12.01
CA PRO A 53 -11.37 -1.91 -10.92
C PRO A 53 -12.44 -1.72 -9.83
N SER A 54 -12.98 -2.83 -9.34
CA SER A 54 -13.97 -2.89 -8.26
C SER A 54 -13.35 -3.46 -6.98
N GLY A 55 -14.14 -3.45 -5.89
CA GLY A 55 -13.74 -4.10 -4.64
C GLY A 55 -12.56 -3.45 -3.92
N LEU A 56 -12.20 -2.20 -4.26
CA LEU A 56 -11.11 -1.50 -3.57
C LEU A 56 -11.43 -1.36 -2.08
N VAL A 57 -10.60 -1.98 -1.26
CA VAL A 57 -10.68 -1.94 0.20
C VAL A 57 -9.30 -1.67 0.80
N MET A 58 -9.30 -1.09 1.99
CA MET A 58 -8.11 -0.78 2.76
C MET A 58 -8.33 -1.30 4.18
N ASP A 59 -7.33 -1.99 4.72
CA ASP A 59 -7.31 -2.46 6.10
C ASP A 59 -5.92 -2.28 6.70
N SER A 60 -5.80 -2.19 8.02
CA SER A 60 -4.50 -1.99 8.66
C SER A 60 -4.40 -2.66 10.01
N ALA A 61 -3.22 -3.19 10.32
CA ALA A 61 -2.91 -3.81 11.60
C ALA A 61 -1.58 -3.29 12.16
N VAL A 62 -1.43 -3.37 13.49
CA VAL A 62 -0.14 -3.21 14.16
C VAL A 62 0.49 -4.58 14.31
N ALA A 63 1.68 -4.77 13.78
CA ALA A 63 2.47 -5.99 13.89
C ALA A 63 3.93 -5.61 14.18
N ASP A 64 4.52 -6.24 15.20
CA ASP A 64 5.92 -6.03 15.60
C ASP A 64 6.30 -4.54 15.81
N GLY A 65 5.39 -3.75 16.40
CA GLY A 65 5.60 -2.32 16.64
C GLY A 65 5.47 -1.43 15.40
N ALA A 66 5.16 -1.99 14.23
CA ALA A 66 4.92 -1.27 12.99
C ALA A 66 3.45 -1.32 12.59
N THR A 67 2.94 -0.23 12.02
CA THR A 67 1.60 -0.22 11.40
C THR A 67 1.73 -0.58 9.93
N VAL A 68 0.99 -1.59 9.51
CA VAL A 68 0.96 -2.09 8.14
C VAL A 68 -0.41 -1.82 7.54
N LEU A 69 -0.43 -1.19 6.36
CA LEU A 69 -1.62 -0.95 5.56
C LEU A 69 -1.65 -1.95 4.41
N THR A 70 -2.77 -2.65 4.25
CA THR A 70 -3.06 -3.56 3.15
C THR A 70 -4.18 -2.98 2.31
N ILE A 71 -3.93 -2.85 1.02
CA ILE A 71 -4.88 -2.38 0.01
C ILE A 71 -5.16 -3.58 -0.90
N ALA A 72 -6.43 -3.87 -1.15
CA ALA A 72 -6.85 -4.98 -1.99
C ALA A 72 -7.99 -4.57 -2.91
N TRP A 73 -8.12 -5.24 -4.05
CA TRP A 73 -9.15 -5.00 -5.05
C TRP A 73 -9.45 -6.29 -5.83
N ASP A 74 -10.54 -6.28 -6.61
CA ASP A 74 -10.91 -7.43 -7.43
C ASP A 74 -10.02 -7.55 -8.67
N PHE A 75 -9.68 -8.79 -9.03
CA PHE A 75 -8.93 -9.10 -10.24
C PHE A 75 -9.68 -8.70 -11.52
N ASN A 76 -8.96 -8.14 -12.48
CA ASN A 76 -9.47 -7.83 -13.81
C ASN A 76 -9.19 -9.04 -14.71
N SER A 77 -10.27 -9.68 -15.16
CA SER A 77 -10.22 -10.91 -15.98
C SER A 77 -10.14 -10.67 -17.48
N GLU A 78 -9.99 -9.43 -17.94
CA GLU A 78 -9.86 -9.12 -19.35
C GLU A 78 -8.55 -9.69 -19.90
N THR A 79 -8.62 -10.25 -21.12
CA THR A 79 -7.51 -11.01 -21.72
C THR A 79 -6.30 -10.16 -22.07
N ASP A 80 -6.53 -8.87 -22.22
CA ASP A 80 -5.60 -7.83 -22.60
C ASP A 80 -5.12 -6.99 -21.41
N PHE A 81 -5.60 -7.26 -20.19
CA PHE A 81 -5.12 -6.63 -18.98
C PHE A 81 -3.59 -6.73 -18.89
N LEU A 82 -2.94 -5.61 -18.51
CA LEU A 82 -1.50 -5.53 -18.33
C LEU A 82 -1.12 -5.21 -16.88
N TYR A 83 -1.61 -4.09 -16.34
CA TYR A 83 -1.30 -3.67 -14.98
C TYR A 83 -2.36 -2.71 -14.40
N TYR A 84 -2.32 -2.54 -13.08
CA TYR A 84 -3.04 -1.50 -12.36
C TYR A 84 -2.14 -0.32 -12.02
N ASP A 85 -2.67 0.89 -12.14
CA ASP A 85 -2.09 2.12 -11.61
C ASP A 85 -2.80 2.48 -10.30
N LEU A 86 -2.20 2.06 -9.19
CA LEU A 86 -2.65 2.33 -7.83
C LEU A 86 -2.07 3.69 -7.39
N GLN A 87 -2.94 4.59 -6.97
CA GLN A 87 -2.56 5.89 -6.43
C GLN A 87 -2.89 5.93 -4.95
N ILE A 88 -1.90 6.28 -4.12
CA ILE A 88 -2.02 6.39 -2.66
C ILE A 88 -1.60 7.80 -2.23
N LYS A 89 -2.31 8.40 -1.27
CA LYS A 89 -1.88 9.64 -0.62
C LYS A 89 -2.01 9.56 0.90
N GLU A 90 -1.11 10.26 1.59
CA GLU A 90 -1.15 10.47 3.04
C GLU A 90 -1.84 11.81 3.35
N GLY A 91 -2.97 11.77 4.05
CA GLY A 91 -3.75 12.94 4.42
C GLY A 91 -4.12 13.84 3.23
N SER A 92 -3.71 15.11 3.31
CA SER A 92 -3.86 16.09 2.22
C SER A 92 -2.64 16.19 1.31
N GLY A 93 -1.71 15.24 1.38
CA GLY A 93 -0.51 15.20 0.56
C GLY A 93 -0.76 14.83 -0.90
N GLU A 94 0.33 14.73 -1.64
CA GLU A 94 0.34 14.37 -3.06
C GLU A 94 0.02 12.88 -3.28
N TRP A 95 -0.51 12.58 -4.46
CA TRP A 95 -0.70 11.20 -4.91
C TRP A 95 0.62 10.59 -5.36
N VAL A 96 0.89 9.38 -4.88
CA VAL A 96 2.02 8.55 -5.28
C VAL A 96 1.48 7.35 -6.07
N GLY A 97 2.01 7.13 -7.27
CA GLY A 97 1.62 6.04 -8.15
C GLY A 97 2.47 4.79 -8.00
N ILE A 98 1.81 3.63 -8.03
CA ILE A 98 2.40 2.30 -7.99
C ILE A 98 1.80 1.49 -9.13
N GLN A 99 2.65 0.94 -10.00
CA GLN A 99 2.22 -0.01 -11.02
C GLN A 99 2.37 -1.43 -10.50
N THR A 100 1.32 -2.24 -10.63
CA THR A 100 1.33 -3.63 -10.18
C THR A 100 0.36 -4.47 -10.99
N SER A 101 0.64 -5.76 -11.19
CA SER A 101 -0.31 -6.74 -11.73
C SER A 101 -0.96 -7.60 -10.64
N ALA A 102 -0.58 -7.40 -9.37
CA ALA A 102 -1.18 -8.08 -8.23
C ALA A 102 -2.55 -7.51 -7.87
N GLU A 103 -3.31 -8.24 -7.05
CA GLU A 103 -4.62 -7.85 -6.50
C GLU A 103 -4.51 -7.19 -5.12
N THR A 104 -3.29 -7.08 -4.60
CA THR A 104 -3.01 -6.50 -3.30
C THR A 104 -1.68 -5.75 -3.28
N TYR A 105 -1.63 -4.71 -2.46
CA TYR A 105 -0.43 -3.95 -2.15
C TYR A 105 -0.34 -3.70 -0.64
N THR A 106 0.81 -3.96 -0.05
CA THR A 106 1.03 -3.79 1.39
C THR A 106 2.25 -2.89 1.64
N LEU A 107 2.12 -1.96 2.59
CA LEU A 107 3.18 -1.02 2.95
C LEU A 107 3.15 -0.68 4.45
N ALA A 108 4.32 -0.42 5.01
CA ALA A 108 4.44 0.15 6.35
C ALA A 108 4.08 1.64 6.33
N VAL A 109 3.29 2.08 7.30
CA VAL A 109 2.71 3.43 7.38
C VAL A 109 2.79 3.98 8.79
N LYS A 110 2.52 5.28 8.93
CA LYS A 110 2.40 5.91 10.26
C LYS A 110 1.10 5.45 10.93
N PRO A 111 1.12 5.18 12.25
CA PRO A 111 -0.09 4.88 13.01
C PRO A 111 -1.00 6.10 13.09
N ASN A 112 -2.31 5.89 13.16
CA ASN A 112 -3.30 6.94 13.36
C ASN A 112 -3.25 8.08 12.31
N VAL A 113 -2.95 7.74 11.07
CA VAL A 113 -2.91 8.68 9.93
C VAL A 113 -3.92 8.23 8.88
N THR A 114 -4.64 9.18 8.30
CA THR A 114 -5.58 8.90 7.22
C THR A 114 -4.84 8.78 5.90
N TYR A 115 -5.01 7.64 5.22
CA TYR A 115 -4.56 7.42 3.86
C TYR A 115 -5.77 7.38 2.92
N SER A 116 -5.56 7.71 1.65
CA SER A 116 -6.56 7.52 0.60
C SER A 116 -5.97 6.78 -0.59
N ALA A 117 -6.76 5.93 -1.20
CA ALA A 117 -6.37 5.17 -2.38
C ALA A 117 -7.42 5.29 -3.49
N LYS A 118 -6.96 5.22 -4.74
CA LYS A 118 -7.77 5.01 -5.93
C LYS A 118 -6.96 4.18 -6.92
N ILE A 119 -7.64 3.43 -7.78
CA ILE A 119 -6.97 2.53 -8.72
C ILE A 119 -7.66 2.58 -10.08
N ARG A 120 -6.88 2.35 -11.14
CA ARG A 120 -7.36 2.13 -12.52
C ARG A 120 -6.61 0.97 -13.15
N ALA A 121 -7.21 0.34 -14.15
CA ALA A 121 -6.58 -0.72 -14.93
C ALA A 121 -6.04 -0.16 -16.26
N VAL A 122 -4.99 -0.80 -16.77
CA VAL A 122 -4.34 -0.48 -18.04
C VAL A 122 -4.12 -1.78 -18.82
N ASP A 123 -4.46 -1.77 -20.10
CA ASP A 123 -4.28 -2.91 -21.00
C ASP A 123 -2.90 -2.93 -21.69
N LYS A 124 -2.69 -3.93 -22.55
CA LYS A 124 -1.48 -4.11 -23.36
C LYS A 124 -1.34 -3.09 -24.49
N SER A 125 -2.42 -2.45 -24.90
CA SER A 125 -2.47 -1.40 -25.93
C SER A 125 -2.22 0.00 -25.35
N GLY A 126 -2.19 0.12 -24.02
CA GLY A 126 -1.97 1.35 -23.28
C GLY A 126 -3.25 2.12 -22.97
N ASN A 127 -4.44 1.56 -23.21
CA ASN A 127 -5.69 2.17 -22.81
C ASN A 127 -5.86 2.02 -21.30
N ALA A 128 -6.28 3.12 -20.67
CA ALA A 128 -6.47 3.17 -19.23
C ALA A 128 -7.93 3.41 -18.91
N SER A 129 -8.46 2.65 -17.96
CA SER A 129 -9.76 2.93 -17.36
C SER A 129 -9.74 4.29 -16.67
N ILE A 130 -10.93 4.84 -16.39
CA ILE A 130 -11.04 5.87 -15.35
C ILE A 130 -10.64 5.28 -13.99
N TYR A 131 -10.27 6.14 -13.05
CA TYR A 131 -10.08 5.72 -11.67
C TYR A 131 -11.41 5.34 -11.01
N CYS A 132 -11.36 4.34 -10.13
CA CYS A 132 -12.47 4.05 -9.22
C CYS A 132 -12.73 5.21 -8.24
N ALA A 133 -13.81 5.08 -7.46
CA ALA A 133 -14.07 5.98 -6.34
C ALA A 133 -12.90 5.94 -5.34
N VAL A 134 -12.60 7.08 -4.73
CA VAL A 134 -11.54 7.17 -3.70
C VAL A 134 -12.03 6.48 -2.43
N VAL A 135 -11.19 5.59 -1.89
CA VAL A 135 -11.38 4.97 -0.58
C VAL A 135 -10.45 5.64 0.42
N THR A 136 -10.92 5.86 1.64
CA THR A 136 -10.15 6.47 2.73
C THR A 136 -10.12 5.56 3.95
N HIS A 137 -8.96 5.46 4.59
CA HIS A 137 -8.77 4.63 5.77
C HIS A 137 -7.87 5.31 6.78
N THR A 138 -8.23 5.28 8.06
CA THR A 138 -7.36 5.75 9.16
C THR A 138 -6.64 4.55 9.74
N THR A 139 -5.32 4.58 9.68
CA THR A 139 -4.48 3.45 10.04
C THR A 139 -4.55 3.12 11.53
N ALA A 140 -4.42 1.84 11.83
CA ALA A 140 -4.38 1.33 13.19
C ALA A 140 -3.26 1.99 13.99
N ARG A 141 -3.40 1.97 15.32
CA ARG A 141 -2.38 2.41 16.25
C ARG A 141 -2.33 1.45 17.42
N ASP A 142 -1.21 1.42 18.10
CA ASP A 142 -1.14 0.67 19.35
C ASP A 142 -2.03 1.32 20.41
N THR A 143 -2.84 0.48 21.05
CA THR A 143 -3.74 0.85 22.15
C THR A 143 -3.57 -0.07 23.35
N ILE A 144 -2.63 -1.01 23.30
CA ILE A 144 -2.38 -1.99 24.35
C ILE A 144 -1.28 -1.42 25.24
N PRO A 145 -1.58 -1.04 26.50
CA PRO A 145 -0.53 -0.60 27.41
C PRO A 145 0.39 -1.77 27.78
N PRO A 146 1.67 -1.50 28.13
CA PRO A 146 2.53 -2.51 28.72
C PRO A 146 1.92 -3.07 30.02
N ALA A 147 2.18 -4.34 30.31
CA ALA A 147 1.76 -4.96 31.55
C ALA A 147 2.45 -4.30 32.75
N MET A 148 1.80 -4.33 33.91
CA MET A 148 2.42 -3.86 35.15
C MET A 148 3.69 -4.67 35.47
N PRO A 149 4.79 -4.03 35.90
CA PRO A 149 5.96 -4.75 36.40
C PRO A 149 5.60 -5.61 37.61
N ILE A 150 6.08 -6.84 37.65
CA ILE A 150 5.83 -7.79 38.75
C ILE A 150 7.12 -8.09 39.51
N GLY A 151 6.98 -8.62 40.73
CA GLY A 151 8.13 -9.01 41.55
C GLY A 151 8.99 -7.83 41.99
N PHE A 152 8.40 -6.64 42.14
CA PHE A 152 9.08 -5.46 42.63
C PHE A 152 9.65 -5.71 44.03
N HIS A 153 10.94 -5.48 44.17
CA HIS A 153 11.68 -5.71 45.40
C HIS A 153 12.67 -4.57 45.63
N SER A 154 12.67 -4.03 46.85
CA SER A 154 13.64 -3.03 47.30
C SER A 154 14.63 -3.64 48.29
N ASN A 155 15.88 -3.21 48.24
CA ASN A 155 16.93 -3.59 49.17
C ASN A 155 17.73 -2.35 49.60
N ALA A 156 17.81 -2.11 50.91
CA ALA A 156 18.53 -0.96 51.44
C ALA A 156 20.05 -1.20 51.39
N GLY A 157 20.77 -0.23 50.84
CA GLY A 157 22.23 -0.14 50.89
C GLY A 157 22.69 0.98 51.83
N LEU A 158 24.01 1.18 51.92
CA LEU A 158 24.56 2.38 52.56
C LEU A 158 24.19 3.59 51.69
N ASP A 159 23.36 4.48 52.22
CA ASP A 159 22.85 5.70 51.57
C ASP A 159 22.24 5.48 50.17
N SER A 160 21.70 4.28 49.90
CA SER A 160 21.14 3.90 48.60
C SER A 160 19.99 2.91 48.75
N ILE A 161 19.12 2.83 47.76
CA ILE A 161 18.06 1.82 47.69
C ILE A 161 18.17 1.14 46.33
N TRP A 162 18.40 -0.17 46.35
CA TRP A 162 18.47 -1.00 45.16
C TRP A 162 17.08 -1.52 44.83
N LEU A 163 16.59 -1.20 43.65
CA LEU A 163 15.29 -1.62 43.15
C LEU A 163 15.46 -2.68 42.07
N THR A 164 14.67 -3.74 42.13
CA THR A 164 14.65 -4.81 41.12
C THR A 164 13.23 -5.27 40.87
N TRP A 165 12.95 -5.70 39.64
CA TRP A 165 11.67 -6.30 39.24
C TRP A 165 11.88 -7.30 38.10
N VAL A 166 10.83 -8.07 37.77
CA VAL A 166 10.84 -8.93 36.59
C VAL A 166 10.66 -8.06 35.36
N ALA A 167 11.54 -8.23 34.36
CA ALA A 167 11.44 -7.49 33.11
C ALA A 167 10.16 -7.85 32.35
N ASN A 168 9.42 -6.82 31.95
CA ASN A 168 8.40 -6.85 30.90
C ASN A 168 8.97 -7.37 29.58
N THR A 169 8.13 -8.04 28.78
CA THR A 169 8.53 -8.73 27.53
C THR A 169 8.00 -8.06 26.28
N GLU A 170 7.23 -6.99 26.43
CA GLU A 170 6.68 -6.18 25.35
C GLU A 170 7.82 -5.57 24.52
N ALA A 171 7.77 -5.80 23.20
CA ALA A 171 8.83 -5.35 22.29
C ALA A 171 8.90 -3.83 22.15
N ASP A 172 7.78 -3.15 22.41
CA ASP A 172 7.59 -1.71 22.36
C ASP A 172 7.73 -1.03 23.74
N LEU A 173 8.16 -1.77 24.77
CA LEU A 173 8.40 -1.21 26.10
C LEU A 173 9.44 -0.07 26.03
N ALA A 174 8.99 1.15 26.31
CA ALA A 174 9.84 2.33 26.22
C ALA A 174 10.74 2.53 27.46
N ARG A 175 10.18 2.37 28.67
CA ARG A 175 10.88 2.56 29.96
C ARG A 175 10.03 2.08 31.14
N TYR A 176 10.68 1.86 32.27
CA TYR A 176 10.09 1.86 33.60
C TYR A 176 10.20 3.25 34.22
N GLU A 177 9.20 3.63 34.98
CA GLU A 177 9.13 4.89 35.71
C GLU A 177 9.14 4.61 37.21
N ILE A 178 10.00 5.32 37.94
CA ILE A 178 10.22 5.16 39.36
C ILE A 178 9.83 6.46 40.05
N TYR A 179 8.95 6.33 41.05
CA TYR A 179 8.45 7.44 41.82
C TYR A 179 8.87 7.29 43.27
N GLU A 180 9.59 8.29 43.77
CA GLU A 180 10.06 8.34 45.14
C GLU A 180 9.34 9.43 45.92
N SER A 181 8.84 9.09 47.10
CA SER A 181 8.16 10.04 47.98
C SER A 181 8.43 9.70 49.44
N ALA A 182 8.67 10.74 50.25
CA ALA A 182 8.74 10.62 51.71
C ALA A 182 7.34 10.56 52.37
N SER A 183 6.28 10.69 51.56
CA SER A 183 4.89 10.60 52.01
C SER A 183 4.24 9.30 51.53
N SER A 184 3.28 8.78 52.29
CA SER A 184 2.55 7.55 51.93
C SER A 184 1.49 7.75 50.85
N THR A 185 1.45 8.89 50.17
CA THR A 185 0.48 9.16 49.10
C THR A 185 0.98 8.57 47.79
N THR A 186 0.15 7.75 47.17
CA THR A 186 0.40 7.24 45.82
C THR A 186 0.53 8.43 44.84
N PRO A 187 1.60 8.50 44.04
CA PRO A 187 1.73 9.45 42.96
C PRO A 187 0.55 9.34 41.99
N LEU A 188 0.12 10.48 41.44
CA LEU A 188 -0.87 10.50 40.36
C LEU A 188 -0.21 10.05 39.06
N ASP A 189 -0.98 9.46 38.14
CA ASP A 189 -0.53 9.09 36.78
C ASP A 189 0.05 10.28 35.98
N SER A 190 -0.27 11.52 36.38
CA SER A 190 0.25 12.75 35.78
C SER A 190 1.53 13.27 36.45
N ALA A 191 2.06 12.59 37.47
CA ALA A 191 3.27 13.01 38.15
C ALA A 191 4.50 12.74 37.27
N THR A 192 5.47 13.67 37.29
CA THR A 192 6.78 13.43 36.66
C THR A 192 7.53 12.37 37.48
N PRO A 193 8.05 11.30 36.85
CA PRO A 193 8.82 10.30 37.59
C PRO A 193 10.11 10.88 38.17
N SER A 194 10.51 10.37 39.33
CA SER A 194 11.81 10.72 39.93
C SER A 194 12.94 10.20 39.05
N HIS A 195 12.77 8.98 38.53
CA HIS A 195 13.73 8.32 37.66
C HIS A 195 13.05 7.51 36.56
N ALA A 196 13.77 7.26 35.47
CA ALA A 196 13.34 6.38 34.41
C ALA A 196 14.50 5.50 33.96
N THR A 197 14.20 4.24 33.66
CA THR A 197 15.21 3.24 33.27
C THR A 197 14.62 2.25 32.30
N LEU A 198 15.43 1.72 31.38
CA LEU A 198 15.05 0.59 30.53
C LEU A 198 15.42 -0.77 31.16
N PRO A 199 16.57 -0.91 31.84
CA PRO A 199 16.85 -2.09 32.66
C PRO A 199 15.79 -2.35 33.75
N ASN A 200 15.66 -3.60 34.16
CA ASN A 200 14.77 -4.05 35.23
C ASN A 200 15.36 -3.86 36.65
N SER A 201 16.28 -2.91 36.79
CA SER A 201 16.95 -2.57 38.04
C SER A 201 17.35 -1.10 38.07
N PHE A 202 17.37 -0.52 39.26
CA PHE A 202 17.77 0.87 39.50
C PHE A 202 18.45 1.02 40.87
N VAL A 203 19.34 2.00 41.00
CA VAL A 203 20.13 2.33 42.19
C VAL A 203 20.24 3.83 42.35
#